data_AF-T0RH91-F1
#
_entry.id   AF-T0RH91-F1
#
_cell.length_a   1.000
_cell.length_b   1.000
_cell.length_c   1.000
_cell.angle_alpha   90.00
_cell.angle_beta   90.00
_cell.angle_gamma   90.00
#
_symmetry.space_group_name_H-M   'P 1'
#
loop_
_entity.id
_entity.type
_entity.pdbx_description
1 polymer ?
#
loop_
_entity_poly.entity_id
_entity_poly.type
_entity_poly.pdbx_seq_one_letter_code
_entity_poly.pdbx_strand_id
1 'polypeptide(L)'
;MKALIKIILMLILVQPFAFASFDCYDSFVQSNSIIDNKSFELSDVDMNADFENSPELLMKEAIVKVISGVNACQDLAADISMAKSDDVVSVKCQEIVPGKSHSRVCFAESPIGYFFLKSDMLGNLDLNYNRWD
;
A
#
# COMPACT_ATOMS: atom_id res chain seq x y z
N MET A 1 7.66 9.33 -52.73
CA MET A 1 8.47 8.64 -51.69
C MET A 1 8.83 9.52 -50.48
N LYS A 2 9.27 10.78 -50.65
CA LYS A 2 9.65 11.65 -49.50
C LYS A 2 8.49 12.01 -48.55
N ALA A 3 7.25 12.08 -49.05
CA ALA A 3 6.06 12.36 -48.24
C ALA A 3 5.64 11.18 -47.34
N LEU A 4 5.84 9.94 -47.81
CA LEU A 4 5.54 8.72 -47.04
C LEU A 4 6.44 8.58 -45.81
N ILE A 5 7.72 8.95 -45.95
CA ILE A 5 8.69 8.92 -44.85
C ILE A 5 8.29 9.90 -43.73
N LYS A 6 7.74 11.07 -44.09
CA LYS A 6 7.30 12.07 -43.10
C LYS A 6 6.07 11.61 -42.33
N ILE A 7 5.13 10.91 -42.97
CA ILE A 7 3.93 10.37 -42.32
C ILE A 7 4.31 9.24 -41.35
N ILE A 8 5.25 8.37 -41.72
CA ILE A 8 5.75 7.30 -40.85
C ILE A 8 6.49 7.87 -39.64
N LEU A 9 7.31 8.91 -39.84
CA LEU A 9 8.03 9.56 -38.74
C LEU A 9 7.09 10.28 -37.76
N MET A 10 5.98 10.82 -38.27
CA MET A 10 4.96 11.48 -37.43
C MET A 10 4.17 10.46 -36.61
N LEU A 11 3.88 9.26 -37.14
CA LEU A 11 3.19 8.19 -36.40
C LEU A 11 4.03 7.61 -35.24
N ILE A 12 5.35 7.59 -35.36
CA ILE A 12 6.25 7.07 -34.30
C ILE A 12 6.28 8.02 -33.08
N LEU A 13 6.02 9.32 -33.28
CA LEU A 13 6.00 10.32 -32.22
C LEU A 13 4.67 10.40 -31.45
N VAL A 14 3.61 9.74 -31.93
CA VAL A 14 2.30 9.68 -31.26
C VAL A 14 2.07 8.33 -30.60
N GLN A 15 3.12 7.58 -30.27
CA GLN A 15 2.96 6.49 -29.32
C GLN A 15 2.64 7.14 -27.96
N PRO A 16 1.41 7.09 -27.44
CA PRO A 16 1.24 7.37 -26.03
C PRO A 16 2.14 6.36 -25.33
N PHE A 17 2.98 6.82 -24.40
CA PHE A 17 3.54 5.93 -23.39
C PHE A 17 2.35 5.41 -22.58
N ALA A 18 1.66 4.40 -23.12
CA ALA A 18 0.74 3.58 -22.38
C ALA A 18 1.63 2.74 -21.47
N PHE A 19 2.08 3.36 -20.38
CA PHE A 19 2.34 2.63 -19.16
C PHE A 19 0.97 2.04 -18.81
N ALA A 20 0.71 0.83 -19.29
CA ALA A 20 -0.31 0.01 -18.69
C ALA A 20 0.17 -0.16 -17.25
N SER A 21 -0.35 0.67 -16.34
CA SER A 21 -0.32 0.37 -14.92
C SER A 21 -1.02 -0.97 -14.83
N PHE A 22 -0.25 -2.05 -14.77
CA PHE A 22 -0.80 -3.30 -14.28
C PHE A 22 -1.44 -2.92 -12.96
N ASP A 23 -2.75 -3.13 -12.83
CA ASP A 23 -3.48 -2.62 -11.68
C ASP A 23 -2.82 -3.20 -10.42
N CYS A 24 -2.23 -2.32 -9.60
CA CYS A 24 -1.57 -2.73 -8.37
C CYS A 24 -2.53 -3.58 -7.55
N TYR A 25 -3.81 -3.20 -7.53
CA TYR A 25 -4.87 -3.99 -6.92
C TYR A 25 -4.90 -5.42 -7.45
N ASP A 26 -5.08 -5.63 -8.77
CA ASP A 26 -5.15 -6.97 -9.37
C ASP A 26 -3.89 -7.80 -9.12
N SER A 27 -2.72 -7.17 -9.16
CA SER A 27 -1.45 -7.84 -8.85
C SER A 27 -1.36 -8.23 -7.38
N PHE A 28 -1.80 -7.34 -6.49
CA PHE A 28 -1.76 -7.53 -5.05
C PHE A 28 -2.71 -8.64 -4.60
N VAL A 29 -3.93 -8.68 -5.14
CA VAL A 29 -4.90 -9.74 -4.85
C VAL A 29 -4.68 -11.01 -5.67
N GLN A 30 -3.67 -11.06 -6.54
CA GLN A 30 -3.36 -12.17 -7.44
C GLN A 30 -4.54 -12.47 -8.38
N SER A 31 -4.67 -11.63 -9.41
CA SER A 31 -5.51 -11.75 -10.60
C SER A 31 -5.88 -13.21 -10.85
N ASN A 32 -7.18 -13.52 -10.78
CA ASN A 32 -7.83 -14.85 -10.86
C ASN A 32 -8.18 -15.54 -9.53
N SER A 33 -7.92 -14.92 -8.38
CA SER A 33 -8.41 -15.41 -7.08
C SER A 33 -9.37 -14.40 -6.43
N ILE A 34 -10.52 -14.88 -5.95
CA ILE A 34 -11.44 -14.08 -5.12
C ILE A 34 -10.84 -14.08 -3.72
N ILE A 35 -9.90 -13.18 -3.48
CA ILE A 35 -9.30 -12.99 -2.16
C ILE A 35 -9.86 -11.71 -1.56
N ASP A 36 -10.83 -11.87 -0.68
CA ASP A 36 -11.49 -10.75 0.00
C ASP A 36 -10.63 -10.20 1.15
N ASN A 37 -9.75 -11.03 1.72
CA ASN A 37 -8.83 -10.66 2.79
C ASN A 37 -7.46 -11.30 2.68
N LYS A 38 -6.43 -10.64 3.24
CA LYS A 38 -5.09 -11.20 3.43
C LYS A 38 -4.52 -10.79 4.77
N SER A 39 -3.86 -11.72 5.45
CA SER A 39 -3.18 -11.45 6.71
C SER A 39 -1.67 -11.58 6.51
N PHE A 40 -0.94 -10.65 7.11
CA PHE A 40 0.51 -10.57 7.06
C PHE A 40 1.03 -10.44 8.48
N GLU A 41 1.95 -11.32 8.85
CA GLU A 41 2.70 -11.23 10.09
C GLU A 41 4.02 -10.52 9.78
N LEU A 42 4.26 -9.41 10.46
CA LEU A 42 5.46 -8.59 10.37
C LEU A 42 6.11 -8.51 11.76
N SER A 43 7.39 -8.20 11.81
CA SER A 43 8.08 -7.95 13.07
C SER A 43 8.27 -6.45 13.29
N ASP A 44 8.01 -5.96 14.51
CA ASP A 44 8.23 -4.55 14.88
C ASP A 44 9.70 -4.14 14.77
N VAL A 45 10.63 -5.06 15.03
CA VAL A 45 12.08 -4.82 14.93
C VAL A 45 12.56 -4.55 13.51
N ASP A 46 11.77 -4.93 12.51
CA ASP A 46 12.04 -4.68 11.09
C ASP A 46 11.49 -3.33 10.60
N MET A 47 10.86 -2.56 11.50
CA MET A 47 10.25 -1.27 11.22
C MET A 47 11.07 -0.13 11.86
N ASN A 48 10.97 1.08 11.33
CA ASN A 48 11.65 2.24 11.91
C ASN A 48 10.76 2.99 12.89
N ALA A 49 9.45 3.00 12.64
CA ALA A 49 8.47 3.58 13.54
C ALA A 49 8.15 2.62 14.70
N ASP A 50 7.67 3.18 15.80
CA ASP A 50 7.30 2.44 17.01
C ASP A 50 5.79 2.47 17.21
N PHE A 51 5.18 1.33 17.61
CA PHE A 51 3.73 1.21 17.70
C PHE A 51 3.14 2.04 18.85
N GLU A 52 3.87 2.21 19.94
CA GLU A 52 3.38 2.98 21.09
C GLU A 52 3.48 4.48 20.84
N ASN A 53 4.57 4.91 20.21
CA ASN A 53 4.90 6.32 20.03
C ASN A 53 4.42 6.90 18.70
N SER A 54 4.33 6.11 17.64
CA SER A 54 4.02 6.56 16.27
C SER A 54 3.25 5.51 15.48
N PRO A 55 2.08 5.08 15.99
CA PRO A 55 1.30 3.99 15.39
C PRO A 55 0.83 4.29 13.96
N GLU A 56 0.55 5.55 13.62
CA GLU A 56 0.13 5.94 12.28
C GLU A 56 1.26 5.83 11.26
N LEU A 57 2.49 6.18 11.66
CA LEU A 57 3.68 6.00 10.83
C LEU A 57 3.99 4.52 10.64
N LEU A 58 3.91 3.73 11.73
CA LEU A 58 4.11 2.29 11.67
C LEU A 58 3.12 1.61 10.72
N MET A 59 1.86 2.06 10.74
CA MET A 59 0.84 1.56 9.82
C MET A 59 1.22 1.80 8.36
N LYS A 60 1.71 3.01 8.02
CA LYS A 60 2.17 3.33 6.66
C LYS A 60 3.39 2.48 6.27
N GLU A 61 4.36 2.33 7.18
CA GLU A 61 5.53 1.45 6.95
C GLU A 61 5.13 -0.01 6.72
N ALA A 62 4.21 -0.54 7.52
CA ALA A 62 3.70 -1.92 7.39
C ALA A 62 3.01 -2.14 6.04
N ILE A 63 2.16 -1.19 5.60
CA ILE A 63 1.53 -1.26 4.28
C ILE A 63 2.59 -1.25 3.19
N VAL A 64 3.53 -0.29 3.22
CA VAL A 64 4.62 -0.17 2.23
C VAL A 64 5.44 -1.45 2.16
N LYS A 65 5.79 -2.04 3.31
CA LYS A 65 6.55 -3.30 3.39
C LYS A 65 5.85 -4.42 2.64
N VAL A 66 4.53 -4.54 2.78
CA VAL A 66 3.75 -5.61 2.18
C VAL A 66 3.50 -5.37 0.69
N ILE A 67 3.14 -4.15 0.27
CA ILE A 67 2.83 -3.85 -1.14
C ILE A 67 4.09 -3.70 -2.00
N SER A 68 5.23 -3.32 -1.43
CA SER A 68 6.51 -3.23 -2.16
C SER A 68 7.04 -4.59 -2.62
N GLY A 69 6.53 -5.70 -2.08
CA GLY A 69 6.77 -7.05 -2.60
C GLY A 69 6.08 -7.32 -3.95
N VAL A 70 5.22 -6.40 -4.41
CA VAL A 70 4.45 -6.53 -5.64
C VAL A 70 4.95 -5.52 -6.67
N ASN A 71 5.50 -6.00 -7.80
CA ASN A 71 6.12 -5.15 -8.82
C ASN A 71 5.17 -4.10 -9.40
N ALA A 72 3.87 -4.39 -9.50
CA ALA A 72 2.87 -3.44 -9.99
C ALA A 72 2.52 -2.33 -8.98
N CYS A 73 2.94 -2.46 -7.72
CA CYS A 73 2.61 -1.56 -6.62
C CYS A 73 3.76 -0.63 -6.21
N GLN A 74 4.86 -0.58 -6.97
CA GLN A 74 6.03 0.22 -6.61
C GLN A 74 5.70 1.72 -6.53
N ASP A 75 4.90 2.23 -7.47
CA ASP A 75 4.50 3.65 -7.48
C ASP A 75 3.64 3.97 -6.25
N LEU A 76 2.66 3.11 -5.93
CA LEU A 76 1.84 3.27 -4.73
C LEU A 76 2.68 3.20 -3.44
N ALA A 77 3.66 2.29 -3.38
CA ALA A 77 4.58 2.20 -2.24
C ALA A 77 5.41 3.47 -2.07
N ALA A 78 5.90 4.04 -3.17
CA ALA A 78 6.65 5.30 -3.17
C ALA A 78 5.75 6.47 -2.74
N ASP A 79 4.53 6.56 -3.27
CA ASP A 79 3.56 7.59 -2.94
C ASP A 79 3.21 7.57 -1.45
N ILE A 80 2.95 6.40 -0.87
CA ILE A 80 2.69 6.26 0.57
C ILE A 80 3.91 6.66 1.41
N SER A 81 5.11 6.26 0.98
CA SER A 81 6.36 6.56 1.71
C SER A 81 6.71 8.05 1.70
N MET A 82 6.36 8.76 0.62
CA MET A 82 6.63 10.18 0.44
C MET A 82 5.50 11.09 0.94
N ALA A 83 4.30 10.53 1.14
CA ALA A 83 3.15 11.27 1.61
C ALA A 83 3.43 11.89 2.98
N LYS A 84 3.46 13.23 3.02
CA LYS A 84 3.60 14.00 4.25
C LYS A 84 2.31 14.01 5.09
N SER A 85 1.20 13.50 4.56
CA SER A 85 -0.11 13.49 5.21
C SER A 85 -0.98 12.32 4.72
N ASP A 86 -2.27 12.33 5.04
CA ASP A 86 -3.27 11.30 4.70
C ASP A 86 -3.75 11.34 3.24
N ASP A 87 -3.01 12.03 2.36
CA ASP A 87 -3.37 12.26 0.96
C ASP A 87 -3.48 10.96 0.14
N VAL A 88 -2.68 9.94 0.49
CA VAL A 88 -2.64 8.64 -0.21
C VAL A 88 -3.24 7.54 0.66
N VAL A 89 -2.93 7.56 1.96
CA VAL A 89 -3.44 6.59 2.93
C VAL A 89 -3.86 7.34 4.19
N SER A 90 -5.15 7.27 4.51
CA SER A 90 -5.72 7.88 5.70
C SER A 90 -5.67 6.89 6.86
N VAL A 91 -4.92 7.21 7.92
CA VAL A 91 -4.74 6.33 9.08
C VAL A 91 -5.47 6.86 10.30
N LYS A 92 -6.16 5.97 11.01
CA LYS A 92 -6.76 6.24 12.32
C LYS A 92 -6.36 5.15 13.30
N CYS A 93 -5.80 5.55 14.43
CA CYS A 93 -5.44 4.63 15.50
C CYS A 93 -6.22 4.96 16.78
N GLN A 94 -6.73 3.93 17.45
CA GLN A 94 -7.52 4.08 18.66
C GLN A 94 -7.16 3.03 19.69
N GLU A 95 -7.03 3.43 20.95
CA GLU A 95 -6.97 2.50 22.09
C GLU A 95 -8.34 1.88 22.33
N ILE A 96 -8.40 0.55 22.25
CA ILE A 96 -9.63 -0.20 22.56
C ILE A 96 -9.86 -0.22 24.07
N VAL A 97 -8.78 -0.27 24.86
CA VAL A 97 -8.83 -0.16 26.33
C VAL A 97 -8.16 1.17 26.72
N PRO A 98 -8.94 2.16 27.21
CA PRO A 98 -8.40 3.48 27.54
C PRO A 98 -7.21 3.41 28.52
N GLY A 99 -6.12 4.09 28.17
CA GLY A 99 -4.90 4.14 28.99
C GLY A 99 -4.01 2.90 28.86
N LYS A 100 -4.26 2.05 27.85
CA LYS A 100 -3.43 0.89 27.52
C LYS A 100 -2.92 1.04 26.08
N SER A 101 -1.73 1.60 25.91
CA SER A 101 -1.09 1.84 24.61
C SER A 101 -1.04 0.58 23.73
N HIS A 102 -0.70 -0.57 24.30
CA HIS A 102 -0.68 -1.86 23.58
C HIS A 102 -2.05 -2.38 23.13
N SER A 103 -3.15 -1.80 23.60
CA SER A 103 -4.51 -2.15 23.13
C SER A 103 -4.92 -1.37 21.88
N ARG A 104 -4.02 -0.56 21.34
CA ARG A 104 -4.27 0.26 20.17
C ARG A 104 -4.47 -0.63 18.95
N VAL A 105 -5.44 -0.24 18.12
CA VAL A 105 -5.67 -0.81 16.79
C VAL A 105 -5.67 0.34 15.81
N CYS A 106 -4.96 0.14 14.70
CA CYS A 106 -4.93 1.09 13.60
C CYS A 106 -5.75 0.57 12.42
N PHE A 107 -6.40 1.50 11.75
CA PHE A 107 -7.14 1.29 10.53
C PHE A 107 -6.61 2.27 9.48
N ALA A 108 -6.47 1.80 8.24
CA ALA A 108 -6.04 2.63 7.14
C ALA A 108 -6.88 2.39 5.89
N GLU A 109 -7.27 3.49 5.24
CA GLU A 109 -7.92 3.50 3.94
C GLU A 109 -6.88 3.80 2.87
N SER A 110 -6.84 2.97 1.80
CA SER A 110 -5.89 3.12 0.70
C SER A 110 -6.58 2.92 -0.65
N PRO A 111 -5.94 3.28 -1.78
CA PRO A 111 -6.52 3.06 -3.11
C PRO A 111 -6.87 1.59 -3.42
N ILE A 112 -6.22 0.63 -2.76
CA ILE A 112 -6.38 -0.82 -3.05
C ILE A 112 -7.24 -1.57 -2.02
N GLY A 113 -7.63 -0.93 -0.92
CA GLY A 113 -8.46 -1.53 0.13
C GLY A 113 -8.21 -0.95 1.51
N TYR A 114 -8.77 -1.64 2.50
CA TYR A 114 -8.62 -1.34 3.91
C TYR A 114 -7.51 -2.18 4.53
N PHE A 115 -6.81 -1.60 5.49
CA PHE A 115 -5.82 -2.30 6.30
C PHE A 115 -6.12 -2.12 7.77
N PHE A 116 -5.94 -3.17 8.56
CA PHE A 116 -6.03 -3.17 10.01
C PHE A 116 -4.72 -3.66 10.60
N LEU A 117 -4.18 -2.93 11.57
CA LEU A 117 -2.95 -3.30 12.24
C LEU A 117 -3.18 -3.37 13.74
N LYS A 118 -2.69 -4.45 14.33
CA LYS A 118 -2.57 -4.63 15.77
C LYS A 118 -1.16 -5.16 16.07
N SER A 119 -0.65 -4.84 17.26
CA SER A 119 0.58 -5.43 17.78
C SER A 119 0.22 -6.49 18.83
N ASP A 120 0.97 -7.58 18.87
CA ASP A 120 0.90 -8.54 19.97
C ASP A 120 1.89 -8.19 21.10
N MET A 121 1.88 -8.97 22.18
CA MET A 121 2.77 -8.72 23.33
C MET A 121 4.22 -9.15 23.10
N LEU A 122 4.54 -9.76 21.96
CA LEU A 122 5.86 -10.28 21.61
C LEU A 122 6.57 -9.40 20.57
N GLY A 123 5.97 -8.28 20.17
CA GLY A 123 6.52 -7.38 19.15
C GLY A 123 6.15 -7.79 17.72
N ASN A 124 5.24 -8.75 17.53
CA ASN A 124 4.72 -9.03 16.20
C ASN A 124 3.62 -8.02 15.85
N LEU A 125 3.54 -7.74 14.56
CA LEU A 125 2.60 -6.84 13.93
C LEU A 125 1.73 -7.66 12.99
N ASP A 126 0.44 -7.60 13.22
CA ASP A 126 -0.54 -8.43 12.52
C ASP A 126 -1.37 -7.53 11.61
N LEU A 127 -0.96 -7.43 10.35
CA LEU A 127 -1.55 -6.56 9.33
C LEU A 127 -2.58 -7.33 8.51
N ASN A 128 -3.82 -6.88 8.54
CA ASN A 128 -4.94 -7.51 7.86
C ASN A 128 -5.48 -6.59 6.78
N TYR A 129 -5.35 -7.00 5.53
CA TYR A 129 -5.94 -6.37 4.36
C TYR A 129 -7.36 -6.88 4.14
N ASN A 130 -8.28 -5.98 3.77
CA ASN A 130 -9.60 -6.28 3.25
C ASN A 130 -9.89 -5.43 2.02
N ARG A 131 -10.61 -6.01 1.06
CA ARG A 131 -11.11 -5.30 -0.12
C ARG A 131 -12.17 -4.25 0.24
N TRP A 132 -12.43 -3.29 -0.65
CA TRP A 132 -13.43 -2.23 -0.44
C TRP A 132 -14.89 -2.72 -0.45
N ASP A 133 -15.18 -3.88 -1.06
CA ASP A 133 -16.53 -4.45 -1.27
C ASP A 133 -16.73 -5.84 -0.65
#